data_AF-A0A9X1W544-F1
#
_entry.id   AF-A0A9X1W544-F1
#
_cell.length_a   1.000
_cell.length_b   1.000
_cell.length_c   1.000
_cell.angle_alpha   90.00
_cell.angle_beta   90.00
_cell.angle_gamma   90.00
#
_symmetry.space_group_name_H-M   'P 1'
#
loop_
_entity.id
_entity.type
_entity.pdbx_description
1 polymer ?
#
loop_
_entity_poly.entity_id
_entity_poly.type
_entity_poly.pdbx_seq_one_letter_code
_entity_poly.pdbx_strand_id
1 'polypeptide(L)'
;MFKQTDQRGFSMIEVLVAIIIISIGVLGLVAMQGKTIQYTQDASQRNVAAMLASDLMELVRSNRNAVFAPSGELSNNSNYYKSLNESFPTAGVAACRTASGCTSGQMATDHLFLWTQQVRNSLPIDDNTLATYLICRDSTPDTVACDNLGSAIKIRTAWLSRNSDCPANTPCANAGAVDSANRREFYQISFEP
;
A
#
# COMPACT_ATOMS: atom_id res chain seq x y z
N MET A 1 7.20 58.10 48.22
CA MET A 1 8.06 58.45 47.07
C MET A 1 7.91 57.35 46.03
N PHE A 2 6.97 57.51 45.09
CA PHE A 2 6.75 56.53 44.02
C PHE A 2 7.66 56.88 42.85
N LYS A 3 8.61 55.99 42.56
CA LYS A 3 9.55 56.11 41.44
C LYS A 3 8.76 55.81 40.17
N GLN A 4 8.42 56.84 39.37
CA GLN A 4 7.87 56.64 38.04
C GLN A 4 8.95 56.01 37.15
N THR A 5 8.77 54.74 36.81
CA THR A 5 9.50 54.07 35.74
C THR A 5 9.05 54.65 34.40
N ASP A 6 9.97 55.25 33.64
CA ASP A 6 9.75 55.68 32.26
C ASP A 6 9.26 54.50 31.42
N GLN A 7 7.98 54.52 31.05
CA GLN A 7 7.44 53.64 30.02
C GLN A 7 7.96 54.13 28.67
N ARG A 8 9.10 53.58 28.24
CA ARG A 8 9.59 53.75 26.87
C ARG A 8 8.59 53.07 25.93
N GLY A 9 7.76 53.85 25.27
CA GLY A 9 6.83 53.35 24.25
C GLY A 9 7.58 52.63 23.12
N PHE A 10 6.97 51.58 22.57
CA PHE A 10 7.51 50.83 21.44
C PHE A 10 7.84 51.77 20.27
N SER A 11 9.04 51.62 19.70
CA SER A 11 9.41 52.37 18.50
C SER A 11 8.75 51.74 17.27
N MET A 12 8.31 52.55 16.30
CA MET A 12 7.72 52.06 15.03
C MET A 12 8.66 51.09 14.28
N ILE A 13 9.99 51.24 14.46
CA ILE A 13 10.98 50.33 13.87
C ILE A 13 10.93 48.93 14.49
N GLU A 14 10.60 48.83 15.78
CA GLU A 14 10.55 47.55 16.51
C GLU A 14 9.39 46.69 16.02
N VAL A 15 8.24 47.31 15.78
CA VAL A 15 7.07 46.65 15.19
C VAL A 15 7.35 46.22 13.75
N LEU A 16 8.03 47.05 12.95
CA LEU A 16 8.38 46.73 11.57
C LEU A 16 9.34 45.53 11.50
N VAL A 17 10.36 45.50 12.37
CA VAL A 17 11.28 44.36 12.47
C VAL A 17 10.54 43.10 12.96
N ALA A 18 9.65 43.21 13.94
CA ALA A 18 8.84 42.08 14.42
C ALA A 18 7.98 41.48 13.30
N ILE A 19 7.34 42.30 12.47
CA ILE A 19 6.53 41.84 11.32
C ILE A 19 7.40 41.09 10.30
N ILE A 20 8.62 41.56 10.01
CA ILE A 20 9.54 40.88 9.09
C ILE A 20 9.93 39.50 9.62
N ILE A 21 10.33 39.43 10.90
CA ILE A 21 10.73 38.17 11.54
C ILE A 21 9.56 37.17 11.52
N ILE A 22 8.36 37.61 11.90
CA ILE A 22 7.15 36.78 11.89
C ILE A 22 6.84 36.31 10.46
N SER A 23 6.95 37.19 9.46
CA SER A 23 6.68 36.84 8.07
C SER A 23 7.60 35.73 7.57
N ILE A 24 8.91 35.81 7.87
CA ILE A 24 9.87 34.76 7.53
C ILE A 24 9.55 33.45 8.28
N GLY A 25 9.19 33.54 9.57
CA GLY A 25 8.79 32.38 10.37
C GLY A 25 7.57 31.65 9.81
N VAL A 26 6.53 32.40 9.40
CA VAL A 26 5.31 31.83 8.80
C VAL A 26 5.61 31.17 7.45
N LEU A 27 6.44 31.79 6.60
CA LEU A 27 6.84 31.18 5.33
C LEU A 27 7.59 29.85 5.53
N GLY A 28 8.49 29.79 6.52
CA GLY A 28 9.18 28.55 6.90
C GLY A 28 8.21 27.46 7.37
N LEU A 29 7.21 27.82 8.18
CA LEU A 29 6.19 26.90 8.66
C LEU A 29 5.30 26.36 7.52
N VAL A 30 4.87 27.21 6.60
CA VAL A 30 4.06 26.79 5.43
C VAL A 30 4.83 25.80 4.55
N ALA A 31 6.12 26.05 4.31
CA ALA A 31 6.97 25.11 3.56
C ALA A 31 7.06 23.73 4.23
N MET A 32 7.23 23.70 5.56
CA MET A 32 7.24 22.45 6.33
C MET A 32 5.89 21.73 6.35
N GLN A 33 4.79 22.49 6.48
CA GLN A 33 3.43 21.92 6.42
C GLN A 33 3.16 21.24 5.07
N GLY A 34 3.59 21.86 3.96
CA GLY A 34 3.46 21.27 2.63
C GLY A 34 4.15 19.91 2.51
N LYS A 35 5.39 19.80 3.03
CA LYS A 35 6.13 18.52 3.07
C LYS A 35 5.48 17.51 4.00
N THR A 36 4.98 17.94 5.14
CA THR A 36 4.30 17.06 6.11
C THR A 36 3.05 16.42 5.50
N ILE A 37 2.24 17.18 4.77
CA ILE A 37 1.05 16.65 4.09
C ILE A 37 1.42 15.54 3.10
N GLN A 38 2.50 15.71 2.34
CA GLN A 38 2.99 14.70 1.40
C GLN A 38 3.39 13.42 2.13
N TYR A 39 4.21 13.51 3.16
CA TYR A 39 4.63 12.34 3.95
C TYR A 39 3.46 11.61 4.61
N THR A 40 2.47 12.35 5.13
CA THR A 40 1.27 11.75 5.71
C THR A 40 0.46 10.99 4.67
N GLN A 41 0.36 11.48 3.43
CA GLN A 41 -0.31 10.77 2.35
C GLN A 41 0.41 9.48 1.97
N ASP A 42 1.73 9.51 1.81
CA ASP A 42 2.51 8.32 1.48
C ASP A 42 2.44 7.25 2.59
N ALA A 43 2.54 7.68 3.87
CA ALA A 43 2.35 6.79 5.02
C ALA A 43 0.94 6.18 5.06
N SER A 44 -0.09 6.98 4.75
CA SER A 44 -1.47 6.51 4.66
C SER A 44 -1.64 5.43 3.57
N GLN A 45 -1.07 5.64 2.38
CA GLN A 45 -1.13 4.66 1.28
C GLN A 45 -0.45 3.34 1.65
N ARG A 46 0.72 3.40 2.29
CA ARG A 46 1.43 2.22 2.82
C ARG A 46 0.58 1.44 3.83
N ASN A 47 -0.07 2.15 4.75
CA ASN A 47 -0.97 1.53 5.73
C ASN A 47 -2.18 0.87 5.06
N VAL A 48 -2.79 1.52 4.08
CA VAL A 48 -3.92 0.96 3.31
C VAL A 48 -3.47 -0.28 2.53
N ALA A 49 -2.31 -0.25 1.88
CA ALA A 49 -1.77 -1.40 1.16
C ALA A 49 -1.49 -2.60 2.08
N ALA A 50 -0.96 -2.35 3.29
CA ALA A 50 -0.75 -3.39 4.29
C ALA A 50 -2.07 -3.99 4.81
N MET A 51 -3.07 -3.14 5.03
CA MET A 51 -4.42 -3.57 5.41
C MET A 51 -5.05 -4.43 4.31
N LEU A 52 -5.02 -3.99 3.05
CA LEU A 52 -5.58 -4.77 1.92
C LEU A 52 -4.88 -6.11 1.72
N ALA A 53 -3.55 -6.17 1.91
CA ALA A 53 -2.81 -7.43 1.85
C ALA A 53 -3.20 -8.37 3.00
N SER A 54 -3.43 -7.82 4.19
CA SER A 54 -3.90 -8.57 5.35
C SER A 54 -5.35 -9.08 5.16
N ASP A 55 -6.22 -8.25 4.60
CA ASP A 55 -7.59 -8.64 4.24
C ASP A 55 -7.59 -9.83 3.27
N LEU A 56 -6.74 -9.77 2.24
CA LEU A 56 -6.61 -10.86 1.28
C LEU A 56 -6.06 -12.14 1.92
N MET A 57 -5.07 -12.02 2.81
CA MET A 57 -4.55 -13.14 3.59
C MET A 57 -5.68 -13.82 4.40
N GLU A 58 -6.54 -13.05 5.05
CA GLU A 58 -7.69 -13.58 5.80
C GLU A 58 -8.75 -14.22 4.88
N LEU A 59 -9.02 -13.64 3.71
CA LEU A 59 -9.89 -14.25 2.71
C LEU A 59 -9.36 -15.61 2.23
N VAL A 60 -8.05 -15.70 2.00
CA VAL A 60 -7.38 -16.96 1.66
C VAL A 60 -7.51 -17.99 2.79
N ARG A 61 -7.23 -17.60 4.03
CA ARG A 61 -7.39 -18.46 5.22
C ARG A 61 -8.83 -18.93 5.44
N SER A 62 -9.81 -18.08 5.17
CA SER A 62 -11.23 -18.44 5.33
C SER A 62 -11.68 -19.54 4.36
N ASN A 63 -11.02 -19.65 3.20
CA ASN A 63 -11.38 -20.57 2.12
C ASN A 63 -10.23 -21.54 1.83
N ARG A 64 -9.80 -22.27 2.86
CA ARG A 64 -8.69 -23.25 2.79
C ARG A 64 -8.89 -24.27 1.66
N ASN A 65 -10.13 -24.70 1.42
CA ASN A 65 -10.46 -25.68 0.38
C ASN A 65 -10.17 -25.20 -1.06
N ALA A 66 -9.97 -23.90 -1.30
CA ALA A 66 -9.54 -23.39 -2.60
C ALA A 66 -8.02 -23.45 -2.79
N VAL A 67 -7.26 -23.67 -1.72
CA VAL A 67 -5.80 -23.57 -1.71
C VAL A 67 -5.11 -24.87 -1.34
N PHE A 68 -5.75 -25.73 -0.56
CA PHE A 68 -5.22 -27.05 -0.24
C PHE A 68 -5.66 -28.10 -1.27
N ALA A 69 -4.73 -28.96 -1.66
CA ALA A 69 -5.01 -30.17 -2.39
C ALA A 69 -5.55 -31.27 -1.45
N PRO A 70 -6.19 -32.34 -1.96
CA PRO A 70 -6.65 -33.47 -1.14
C PRO A 70 -5.53 -34.16 -0.35
N SER A 71 -4.25 -33.98 -0.73
CA SER A 71 -3.08 -34.46 0.00
C SER A 71 -2.83 -33.72 1.33
N GLY A 72 -3.51 -32.59 1.57
CA GLY A 72 -3.26 -31.72 2.73
C GLY A 72 -2.10 -30.74 2.52
N GLU A 73 -1.46 -30.77 1.36
CA GLU A 73 -0.47 -29.76 0.95
C GLU A 73 -1.16 -28.63 0.19
N LEU A 74 -0.51 -27.47 0.07
CA LEU A 74 -1.05 -26.45 -0.84
C LEU A 74 -1.08 -27.01 -2.27
N SER A 75 -2.15 -26.68 -3.00
CA SER A 75 -2.34 -26.99 -4.40
C SER A 75 -1.33 -26.21 -5.23
N ASN A 76 -0.81 -26.82 -6.31
CA ASN A 76 -0.01 -26.13 -7.32
C ASN A 76 -0.83 -25.15 -8.15
N ASN A 77 -2.14 -25.35 -8.23
CA ASN A 77 -3.05 -24.51 -8.98
C ASN A 77 -4.23 -24.13 -8.07
N SER A 78 -4.27 -22.89 -7.64
CA SER A 78 -5.35 -22.34 -6.82
C SER A 78 -5.98 -21.15 -7.54
N ASN A 79 -7.30 -21.02 -7.44
CA ASN A 79 -8.02 -19.84 -7.94
C ASN A 79 -7.63 -18.54 -7.24
N TYR A 80 -6.95 -18.61 -6.09
CA TYR A 80 -6.38 -17.43 -5.43
C TYR A 80 -5.04 -17.02 -6.02
N TYR A 81 -4.33 -17.93 -6.69
CA TYR A 81 -3.02 -17.60 -7.24
C TYR A 81 -3.17 -16.72 -8.47
N LYS A 82 -2.23 -15.79 -8.57
CA LYS A 82 -2.13 -14.81 -9.63
C LYS A 82 -0.65 -14.60 -9.93
N SER A 83 -0.26 -14.87 -11.16
CA SER A 83 1.09 -14.62 -11.65
C SER A 83 1.32 -13.15 -12.00
N LEU A 84 2.59 -12.78 -12.14
CA LEU A 84 2.96 -11.44 -12.62
C LEU A 84 2.39 -11.22 -14.04
N ASN A 85 1.81 -10.04 -14.28
CA ASN A 85 1.14 -9.63 -15.53
C ASN A 85 -0.14 -10.40 -15.87
N GLU A 86 -0.59 -11.32 -15.01
CA GLU A 86 -1.92 -11.90 -15.12
C GLU A 86 -2.98 -10.88 -14.68
N SER A 87 -4.16 -10.93 -15.27
CA SER A 87 -5.28 -10.06 -14.86
C SER A 87 -6.07 -10.71 -13.73
N PHE A 88 -6.54 -9.90 -12.78
CA PHE A 88 -7.55 -10.36 -11.82
C PHE A 88 -8.89 -10.64 -12.52
N PRO A 89 -9.79 -11.41 -11.89
CA PRO A 89 -11.14 -11.61 -12.39
C PRO A 89 -11.85 -10.27 -12.63
N THR A 90 -12.40 -10.08 -13.83
CA THR A 90 -13.13 -8.85 -14.21
C THR A 90 -14.61 -8.89 -13.83
N ALA A 91 -15.11 -10.06 -13.42
CA ALA A 91 -16.47 -10.26 -12.96
C ALA A 91 -16.50 -11.19 -11.76
N GLY A 92 -17.36 -10.87 -10.79
CA GLY A 92 -17.64 -11.74 -9.65
C GLY A 92 -18.53 -12.91 -9.99
N VAL A 93 -18.70 -13.83 -9.03
CA VAL A 93 -19.54 -15.02 -9.17
C VAL A 93 -20.82 -14.83 -8.37
N ALA A 94 -21.90 -14.43 -9.06
CA ALA A 94 -23.17 -14.10 -8.41
C ALA A 94 -23.76 -15.24 -7.55
N ALA A 95 -23.52 -16.51 -7.93
CA ALA A 95 -23.96 -17.68 -7.18
C ALA A 95 -23.38 -17.75 -5.76
N CYS A 96 -22.25 -17.12 -5.49
CA CYS A 96 -21.67 -17.05 -4.14
C CYS A 96 -22.51 -16.23 -3.16
N ARG A 97 -23.48 -15.45 -3.65
CA ARG A 97 -24.31 -14.52 -2.86
C ARG A 97 -25.78 -14.92 -2.83
N THR A 98 -26.08 -16.15 -3.25
CA THR A 98 -27.42 -16.73 -3.24
C THR A 98 -27.48 -17.88 -2.23
N ALA A 99 -28.70 -18.32 -1.88
CA ALA A 99 -28.90 -19.44 -0.96
C ALA A 99 -28.31 -20.78 -1.45
N SER A 100 -28.09 -20.94 -2.75
CA SER A 100 -27.45 -22.14 -3.33
C SER A 100 -25.94 -22.22 -3.04
N GLY A 101 -25.31 -21.08 -2.73
CA GLY A 101 -23.86 -20.99 -2.57
C GLY A 101 -23.08 -21.26 -3.86
N CYS A 102 -21.76 -21.33 -3.72
CA CYS A 102 -20.83 -21.62 -4.81
C CYS A 102 -19.67 -22.52 -4.31
N THR A 103 -18.87 -23.05 -5.23
CA THR A 103 -17.71 -23.89 -4.88
C THR A 103 -16.59 -23.06 -4.26
N SER A 104 -15.64 -23.71 -3.56
CA SER A 104 -14.46 -23.02 -3.00
C SER A 104 -13.66 -22.26 -4.06
N GLY A 105 -13.49 -22.84 -5.25
CA GLY A 105 -12.84 -22.16 -6.38
C GLY A 105 -13.63 -20.94 -6.90
N GLN A 106 -14.96 -21.04 -7.00
CA GLN A 106 -15.82 -19.91 -7.38
C GLN A 106 -15.79 -18.79 -6.34
N MET A 107 -15.77 -19.15 -5.05
CA MET A 107 -15.67 -18.21 -3.94
C MET A 107 -14.34 -17.45 -3.97
N ALA A 108 -13.23 -18.12 -4.28
CA ALA A 108 -11.93 -17.46 -4.46
C ALA A 108 -11.96 -16.42 -5.60
N THR A 109 -12.59 -16.76 -6.73
CA THR A 109 -12.77 -15.81 -7.85
C THR A 109 -13.64 -14.61 -7.44
N ASP A 110 -14.75 -14.82 -6.71
CA ASP A 110 -15.59 -13.71 -6.23
C ASP A 110 -14.86 -12.84 -5.19
N HIS A 111 -14.10 -13.45 -4.28
CA HIS A 111 -13.26 -12.74 -3.32
C HIS A 111 -12.22 -11.87 -4.00
N LEU A 112 -11.46 -12.41 -4.97
CA LEU A 112 -10.48 -11.61 -5.72
C LEU A 112 -11.15 -10.47 -6.49
N PHE A 113 -12.31 -10.72 -7.12
CA PHE A 113 -13.07 -9.66 -7.78
C PHE A 113 -13.46 -8.54 -6.81
N LEU A 114 -14.13 -8.86 -5.71
CA LEU A 114 -14.59 -7.87 -4.73
C LEU A 114 -13.41 -7.13 -4.08
N TRP A 115 -12.36 -7.87 -3.74
CA TRP A 115 -11.14 -7.30 -3.18
C TRP A 115 -10.48 -6.32 -4.16
N THR A 116 -10.35 -6.65 -5.45
CA THR A 116 -9.78 -5.71 -6.42
C THR A 116 -10.62 -4.45 -6.60
N GLN A 117 -11.94 -4.53 -6.48
CA GLN A 117 -12.80 -3.34 -6.47
C GLN A 117 -12.51 -2.46 -5.24
N GLN A 118 -12.30 -3.05 -4.07
CA GLN A 118 -11.88 -2.33 -2.87
C GLN A 118 -10.49 -1.68 -3.05
N VAL A 119 -9.53 -2.40 -3.64
CA VAL A 119 -8.18 -1.86 -3.94
C VAL A 119 -8.29 -0.64 -4.85
N ARG A 120 -9.06 -0.73 -5.95
CA ARG A 120 -9.28 0.39 -6.90
C ARG A 120 -9.92 1.62 -6.23
N ASN A 121 -10.76 1.41 -5.22
CA ASN A 121 -11.41 2.50 -4.50
C ASN A 121 -10.53 3.14 -3.42
N SER A 122 -9.48 2.46 -2.97
CA SER A 122 -8.68 2.86 -1.80
C SER A 122 -7.26 3.32 -2.13
N LEU A 123 -6.70 2.85 -3.24
CA LEU A 123 -5.34 3.21 -3.69
C LEU A 123 -5.36 3.86 -5.07
N PRO A 124 -4.49 4.84 -5.33
CA PRO A 124 -4.29 5.39 -6.67
C PRO A 124 -3.56 4.35 -7.53
N ILE A 125 -4.32 3.51 -8.23
CA ILE A 125 -3.79 2.45 -9.09
C ILE A 125 -4.38 2.52 -10.50
N ASP A 126 -3.59 2.08 -11.48
CA ASP A 126 -4.03 1.77 -12.84
C ASP A 126 -3.98 0.26 -13.09
N ASP A 127 -4.53 -0.19 -14.22
CA ASP A 127 -4.55 -1.61 -14.58
C ASP A 127 -3.13 -2.20 -14.72
N ASN A 128 -2.16 -1.37 -15.13
CA ASN A 128 -0.76 -1.78 -15.22
C ASN A 128 -0.17 -2.06 -13.84
N THR A 129 -0.44 -1.21 -12.85
CA THR A 129 -0.01 -1.41 -11.47
C THR A 129 -0.72 -2.62 -10.87
N LEU A 130 -1.99 -2.83 -11.17
CA LEU A 130 -2.72 -4.01 -10.70
C LEU A 130 -2.16 -5.32 -11.31
N ALA A 131 -1.67 -5.28 -12.54
CA ALA A 131 -1.05 -6.44 -13.20
C ALA A 131 0.26 -6.88 -12.51
N THR A 132 0.95 -5.99 -11.79
CA THR A 132 2.19 -6.34 -11.05
C THR A 132 1.95 -7.06 -9.73
N TYR A 133 0.69 -7.10 -9.26
CA TYR A 133 0.34 -7.83 -8.05
C TYR A 133 0.62 -9.31 -8.24
N LEU A 134 1.03 -9.97 -7.17
CA LEU A 134 1.47 -11.35 -7.22
C LEU A 134 0.91 -12.09 -6.00
N ILE A 135 0.26 -13.23 -6.25
CA ILE A 135 -0.26 -14.12 -5.21
C ILE A 135 0.17 -15.53 -5.59
N CYS A 136 1.10 -16.11 -4.86
CA CYS A 136 1.61 -17.43 -5.21
C CYS A 136 2.33 -18.07 -4.04
N ARG A 137 2.62 -19.35 -4.21
CA ARG A 137 3.43 -20.11 -3.26
C ARG A 137 4.88 -19.74 -3.40
N ASP A 138 5.57 -19.60 -2.30
CA ASP A 138 6.97 -19.25 -2.32
C ASP A 138 7.75 -19.98 -1.25
N SER A 139 8.85 -20.63 -1.64
CA SER A 139 9.82 -21.15 -0.67
C SER A 139 10.93 -20.15 -0.36
N THR A 140 11.07 -19.08 -1.16
CA THR A 140 12.13 -18.06 -1.02
C THR A 140 11.55 -16.63 -1.04
N PRO A 141 11.21 -16.05 0.11
CA PRO A 141 10.48 -14.77 0.18
C PRO A 141 11.24 -13.56 -0.38
N ASP A 142 12.55 -13.69 -0.60
CA ASP A 142 13.42 -12.59 -1.07
C ASP A 142 13.35 -12.35 -2.58
N THR A 143 12.80 -13.28 -3.37
CA THR A 143 12.73 -13.12 -4.84
C THR A 143 11.49 -12.35 -5.28
N VAL A 144 11.62 -11.64 -6.41
CA VAL A 144 10.49 -10.89 -7.00
C VAL A 144 9.42 -11.86 -7.50
N ALA A 145 9.79 -12.90 -8.22
CA ALA A 145 8.90 -13.97 -8.62
C ALA A 145 8.70 -14.98 -7.48
N CYS A 146 7.65 -15.79 -7.59
CA CYS A 146 7.52 -17.01 -6.81
C CYS A 146 8.15 -18.17 -7.56
N ASP A 147 8.72 -19.11 -6.82
CA ASP A 147 9.11 -20.42 -7.34
C ASP A 147 7.94 -21.41 -7.45
N ASN A 148 6.76 -21.04 -6.91
CA ASN A 148 5.57 -21.88 -6.80
C ASN A 148 5.78 -23.15 -5.97
N LEU A 149 6.77 -23.13 -5.08
CA LEU A 149 7.10 -24.20 -4.15
C LEU A 149 6.87 -23.74 -2.71
N GLY A 150 7.06 -24.65 -1.75
CA GLY A 150 6.95 -24.35 -0.33
C GLY A 150 5.52 -24.35 0.23
N SER A 151 5.43 -24.09 1.53
CA SER A 151 4.22 -24.08 2.37
C SER A 151 3.66 -22.67 2.62
N ALA A 152 4.38 -21.63 2.22
CA ALA A 152 3.96 -20.25 2.41
C ALA A 152 3.33 -19.67 1.14
N ILE A 153 2.34 -18.81 1.33
CA ILE A 153 1.74 -17.98 0.28
C ILE A 153 2.28 -16.57 0.45
N LYS A 154 2.88 -16.06 -0.63
CA LYS A 154 3.31 -14.68 -0.76
C LYS A 154 2.21 -13.86 -1.43
N ILE A 155 1.83 -12.76 -0.80
CA ILE A 155 1.00 -11.71 -1.38
C ILE A 155 1.88 -10.48 -1.55
N ARG A 156 1.95 -9.95 -2.78
CA ARG A 156 2.57 -8.67 -3.08
C ARG A 156 1.56 -7.74 -3.73
N THR A 157 1.40 -6.56 -3.13
CA THR A 157 0.57 -5.46 -3.62
C THR A 157 1.46 -4.29 -4.06
N ALA A 158 0.92 -3.43 -4.92
CA ALA A 158 1.62 -2.26 -5.44
C ALA A 158 0.70 -1.04 -5.57
N TRP A 159 1.24 0.17 -5.42
CA TRP A 159 0.49 1.41 -5.64
C TRP A 159 1.37 2.51 -6.23
N LEU A 160 0.76 3.53 -6.81
CA LEU A 160 1.48 4.68 -7.35
C LEU A 160 1.69 5.72 -6.23
N SER A 161 2.94 5.92 -5.81
CA SER A 161 3.33 7.08 -5.00
C SER A 161 3.71 8.24 -5.92
N ARG A 162 3.35 9.47 -5.50
CA ARG A 162 3.71 10.69 -6.23
C ARG A 162 5.11 11.19 -5.86
N ASN A 163 5.71 10.67 -4.79
CA ASN A 163 6.92 11.23 -4.17
C ASN A 163 8.02 10.18 -3.89
N SER A 164 7.96 9.00 -4.50
CA SER A 164 8.94 7.94 -4.25
C SER A 164 10.31 8.29 -4.85
N ASP A 165 11.04 9.24 -4.25
CA ASP A 165 12.47 9.40 -4.47
C ASP A 165 13.20 8.32 -3.65
N CYS A 166 13.96 7.45 -4.32
CA CYS A 166 14.84 6.53 -3.62
C CYS A 166 15.86 7.33 -2.79
N PRO A 167 16.30 6.83 -1.62
CA PRO A 167 17.36 7.46 -0.86
C PRO A 167 18.59 7.73 -1.76
N ALA A 168 19.25 8.87 -1.54
CA ALA A 168 20.46 9.20 -2.27
C ALA A 168 21.49 8.06 -2.15
N ASN A 169 22.08 7.66 -3.29
CA ASN A 169 23.06 6.56 -3.42
C ASN A 169 22.56 5.12 -3.22
N THR A 170 21.25 4.88 -3.11
CA THR A 170 20.71 3.51 -3.25
C THR A 170 20.11 3.34 -4.64
N PRO A 171 20.69 2.47 -5.51
CA PRO A 171 20.00 2.10 -6.73
C PRO A 171 18.69 1.43 -6.33
N CYS A 172 17.56 1.87 -6.92
CA CYS A 172 16.23 1.28 -6.73
C CYS A 172 16.12 -0.18 -7.25
N ALA A 173 17.27 -0.85 -7.48
CA ALA A 173 17.41 -2.19 -8.03
C ALA A 173 17.39 -3.29 -6.96
N ASN A 174 17.62 -2.96 -5.68
CA ASN A 174 17.75 -3.94 -4.60
C ASN A 174 16.52 -3.96 -3.68
N ALA A 175 15.37 -4.21 -4.29
CA ALA A 175 14.15 -4.78 -3.77
C ALA A 175 13.17 -4.71 -4.95
N GLY A 176 12.22 -5.63 -5.11
CA GLY A 176 11.20 -5.54 -6.17
C GLY A 176 10.22 -4.37 -5.98
N ALA A 177 10.74 -3.14 -5.84
CA ALA A 177 10.13 -2.06 -5.07
C ALA A 177 9.96 -0.75 -5.85
N VAL A 178 10.52 -0.56 -7.05
CA VAL A 178 10.14 0.56 -7.92
C VAL A 178 10.41 0.21 -9.38
N ASP A 179 9.49 0.57 -10.27
CA ASP A 179 9.72 0.47 -11.71
C ASP A 179 10.67 1.56 -12.22
N SER A 180 11.12 1.45 -13.46
CA SER A 180 12.04 2.39 -14.11
C SER A 180 11.52 3.85 -14.20
N ALA A 181 10.25 4.11 -13.87
CA ALA A 181 9.67 5.45 -13.77
C ALA A 181 9.66 6.03 -12.34
N ASN A 182 10.18 5.30 -11.36
CA ASN A 182 10.32 5.69 -9.95
C ASN A 182 9.01 6.10 -9.25
N ARG A 183 7.88 5.44 -9.60
CA ARG A 183 6.52 5.84 -9.13
C ARG A 183 5.73 4.73 -8.44
N ARG A 184 6.14 3.47 -8.51
CA ARG A 184 5.41 2.35 -7.93
C ARG A 184 6.05 1.85 -6.64
N GLU A 185 5.34 1.90 -5.52
CA GLU A 185 5.77 1.27 -4.27
C GLU A 185 5.11 -0.10 -4.10
N PHE A 186 5.70 -0.96 -3.26
CA PHE A 186 5.23 -2.33 -3.04
C PHE A 186 5.17 -2.68 -1.56
N TYR A 187 4.23 -3.54 -1.22
CA TYR A 187 4.12 -4.18 0.08
C TYR A 187 4.03 -5.69 -0.12
N GLN A 188 4.75 -6.47 0.69
CA GLN A 188 4.73 -7.92 0.63
C GLN A 188 4.54 -8.54 2.00
N ILE A 189 3.75 -9.60 2.05
CA ILE A 189 3.54 -10.44 3.23
C ILE A 189 3.57 -11.90 2.79
N SER A 190 4.21 -12.75 3.59
CA SER A 190 4.21 -14.19 3.40
C SER A 190 3.61 -14.86 4.63
N PHE A 191 2.75 -15.85 4.43
CA PHE A 191 2.06 -16.55 5.50
C PHE A 191 1.78 -18.00 5.16
N GLU A 192 1.60 -18.82 6.18
CA GLU A 192 1.11 -20.19 6.05
C GLU A 192 -0.41 -20.23 6.37
N PRO A 193 -1.25 -20.82 5.49
CA PRO A 193 -2.72 -20.81 5.59
C PRO A 193 -3.37 -21.97 6.36
#